data_AF-A0A420BL21-F1
#
_entry.id   AF-A0A420BL21-F1
#
_cell.length_a   1.000
_cell.length_b   1.000
_cell.length_c   1.000
_cell.angle_alpha   90.00
_cell.angle_beta   90.00
_cell.angle_gamma   90.00
#
_symmetry.space_group_name_H-M   'P 1'
#
loop_
_entity.id
_entity.type
_entity.pdbx_description
1 polymer ?
#
loop_
_entity_poly.entity_id
_entity_poly.type
_entity_poly.pdbx_seq_one_letter_code
_entity_poly.pdbx_strand_id
1 'polypeptide(L)'
;MKIIKYLTCFFFFIVAGIAIISCTKEDDYKEITKDGEIYYPGRADSVAANGGRNRIQLRIILGNDPLVTKVKVFWKNNTDSVEADVVKTTGKDVVDFMFNNLTQGAYSFEVYTYTANNARSVVKKVTGTAYGDNYQRALSNRTVKSIGFSPDGNKLIVNWNAALDGEKSIELKYTDEAGVAQTAIVPGGSATTELPGYKDQSKIIYRSIYLPEPKAIDEFTVEAMESTIPLFERQLDKSKFKEYVLPTDVTDNWNWLLRFLWDENYGTPGFASTYSNTPWFTFDMGESVSIGKFKTWQATDRIFRAESIKRFEIWGSNSPASDGSWASWTKLADCQSIKPSGLPGGETTAGDIDYAKAGEEFKLPPGTPKARYIRIKVLETWGNGSFITMGELGVWTSDKIGK
;
A
#
# COMPACT_ATOMS: atom_id res chain seq x y z
N MET A 1 -78.72 -70.78 -16.04
CA MET A 1 -78.77 -69.41 -16.60
C MET A 1 -79.62 -68.38 -15.83
N LYS A 2 -80.30 -68.71 -14.70
CA LYS A 2 -81.09 -67.71 -13.94
C LYS A 2 -80.31 -67.00 -12.80
N ILE A 3 -79.29 -67.62 -12.22
CA ILE A 3 -78.48 -67.05 -11.11
C ILE A 3 -77.57 -65.89 -11.56
N ILE A 4 -77.06 -65.93 -12.80
CA ILE A 4 -76.16 -64.89 -13.33
C ILE A 4 -76.87 -63.54 -13.51
N LYS A 5 -78.18 -63.53 -13.81
CA LYS A 5 -78.98 -62.29 -13.96
C LYS A 5 -79.24 -61.57 -12.62
N TYR A 6 -79.39 -62.31 -11.53
CA TYR A 6 -79.58 -61.69 -10.21
C TYR A 6 -78.27 -61.15 -9.63
N LEU A 7 -77.13 -61.78 -9.93
CA LEU A 7 -75.81 -61.29 -9.53
C LEU A 7 -75.42 -60.00 -10.26
N THR A 8 -75.77 -59.86 -11.55
CA THR A 8 -75.54 -58.62 -12.31
C THR A 8 -76.44 -57.48 -11.85
N CYS A 9 -77.72 -57.73 -11.53
CA CYS A 9 -78.59 -56.71 -10.94
C CYS A 9 -78.14 -56.28 -9.53
N PHE A 10 -77.65 -57.21 -8.70
CA PHE A 10 -77.15 -56.90 -7.36
C PHE A 10 -75.85 -56.09 -7.41
N PHE A 11 -74.94 -56.41 -8.34
CA PHE A 11 -73.72 -55.64 -8.57
C PHE A 11 -74.03 -54.23 -9.11
N PHE A 12 -75.05 -54.09 -9.97
CA PHE A 12 -75.50 -52.78 -10.46
C PHE A 12 -76.12 -51.92 -9.35
N PHE A 13 -76.85 -52.52 -8.41
CA PHE A 13 -77.38 -51.82 -7.23
C PHE A 13 -76.30 -51.42 -6.22
N ILE A 14 -75.25 -52.24 -6.04
CA ILE A 14 -74.11 -51.89 -5.18
C ILE A 14 -73.27 -50.76 -5.81
N VAL A 15 -73.00 -50.82 -7.11
CA VAL A 15 -72.25 -49.75 -7.82
C VAL A 15 -73.06 -48.45 -7.85
N ALA A 16 -74.38 -48.52 -8.01
CA ALA A 16 -75.25 -47.35 -7.89
C ALA A 16 -75.30 -46.80 -6.45
N GLY A 17 -75.26 -47.67 -5.43
CA GLY A 17 -75.24 -47.28 -4.01
C GLY A 17 -73.93 -46.59 -3.57
N ILE A 18 -72.78 -46.97 -4.15
CA ILE A 18 -71.48 -46.34 -3.87
C ILE A 18 -71.37 -44.95 -4.53
N ALA A 19 -72.07 -44.71 -5.63
CA ALA A 19 -72.08 -43.41 -6.32
C ALA A 19 -72.83 -42.29 -5.57
N ILE A 20 -73.66 -42.62 -4.57
CA ILE A 20 -74.49 -41.64 -3.83
C ILE A 20 -73.79 -41.15 -2.54
N ILE A 21 -72.66 -41.73 -2.15
CA ILE A 21 -71.91 -41.35 -0.93
C ILE A 21 -70.76 -40.38 -1.24
N SER A 22 -70.51 -40.08 -2.52
CA SER A 22 -69.44 -39.16 -2.95
C SER A 22 -69.88 -37.70 -3.12
N CYS A 23 -71.04 -37.30 -2.59
CA CYS A 23 -71.40 -35.89 -2.48
C CYS A 23 -70.95 -35.36 -1.11
N THR A 24 -69.82 -34.66 -1.08
CA THR A 24 -69.58 -33.64 -0.05
C THR A 24 -70.73 -32.64 -0.11
N LYS A 25 -71.20 -32.15 1.05
CA LYS A 25 -72.34 -31.22 1.08
C LYS A 25 -71.96 -29.98 0.27
N GLU A 26 -72.87 -29.52 -0.59
CA GLU A 26 -72.67 -28.34 -1.44
C GLU A 26 -72.20 -27.11 -0.64
N ASP A 27 -72.49 -27.06 0.67
CA ASP A 27 -72.18 -25.94 1.55
C ASP A 27 -70.83 -25.97 2.27
N ASP A 28 -69.98 -26.99 2.08
CA ASP A 28 -68.69 -27.07 2.79
C ASP A 28 -67.74 -25.90 2.44
N TYR A 29 -67.91 -25.24 1.29
CA TYR A 29 -67.16 -24.01 0.97
C TYR A 29 -67.56 -22.81 1.85
N LYS A 30 -68.79 -22.81 2.42
CA LYS A 30 -69.28 -21.74 3.31
C LYS A 30 -68.61 -21.75 4.68
N GLU A 31 -68.08 -22.90 5.10
CA GLU A 31 -67.20 -22.99 6.28
C GLU A 31 -65.84 -22.32 6.01
N ILE A 32 -65.36 -22.34 4.76
CA ILE A 32 -64.08 -21.75 4.33
C ILE A 32 -64.22 -20.24 4.05
N THR A 33 -65.41 -19.77 3.65
CA THR A 33 -65.70 -18.34 3.35
C THR A 33 -66.43 -17.60 4.47
N LYS A 34 -66.64 -18.24 5.63
CA LYS A 34 -67.43 -17.73 6.77
C LYS A 34 -67.00 -16.35 7.27
N ASP A 35 -65.69 -16.05 7.16
CA ASP A 35 -65.08 -14.79 7.61
C ASP A 35 -64.74 -13.82 6.45
N GLY A 36 -65.12 -14.14 5.21
CA GLY A 36 -64.79 -13.36 4.01
C GLY A 36 -63.35 -13.51 3.51
N GLU A 37 -63.02 -12.83 2.42
CA GLU A 37 -61.64 -12.82 1.88
C GLU A 37 -60.72 -11.99 2.79
N ILE A 38 -59.57 -12.56 3.16
CA ILE A 38 -58.55 -11.84 3.94
C ILE A 38 -57.86 -10.82 3.03
N TYR A 39 -58.11 -9.54 3.27
CA TYR A 39 -57.45 -8.45 2.58
C TYR A 39 -56.04 -8.18 3.15
N TYR A 40 -55.03 -8.23 2.29
CA TYR A 40 -53.65 -7.87 2.64
C TYR A 40 -53.26 -6.57 1.92
N PRO A 41 -52.93 -5.48 2.64
CA PRO A 41 -52.34 -4.30 2.01
C PRO A 41 -50.97 -4.62 1.42
N GLY A 42 -50.53 -3.75 0.50
CA GLY A 42 -49.24 -3.83 -0.15
C GLY A 42 -48.10 -3.86 0.86
N ARG A 43 -47.35 -4.96 0.90
CA ARG A 43 -46.12 -5.10 1.70
C ARG A 43 -45.05 -4.11 1.26
N ALA A 44 -44.02 -3.94 2.09
CA ALA A 44 -42.83 -3.18 1.70
C ALA A 44 -42.20 -3.72 0.38
N ASP A 45 -41.82 -2.80 -0.52
CA ASP A 45 -41.17 -3.11 -1.80
C ASP A 45 -39.80 -3.75 -1.52
N SER A 46 -38.93 -3.00 -0.84
CA SER A 46 -37.62 -3.47 -0.40
C SER A 46 -37.32 -3.05 1.03
N VAL A 47 -36.51 -3.86 1.69
CA VAL A 47 -36.02 -3.60 3.05
C VAL A 47 -34.53 -3.94 3.05
N ALA A 48 -33.70 -3.00 3.48
CA ALA A 48 -32.28 -3.22 3.73
C ALA A 48 -31.99 -3.08 5.23
N ALA A 49 -31.09 -3.92 5.74
CA ALA A 49 -30.56 -3.83 7.09
C ALA A 49 -29.07 -3.53 7.02
N ASN A 50 -28.68 -2.34 7.45
CA ASN A 50 -27.32 -1.84 7.38
C ASN A 50 -26.71 -1.85 8.79
N GLY A 51 -25.66 -2.63 8.97
CA GLY A 51 -24.96 -2.82 10.23
C GLY A 51 -24.06 -1.66 10.62
N GLY A 52 -23.93 -1.46 11.93
CA GLY A 52 -23.04 -0.47 12.54
C GLY A 52 -22.51 -0.96 13.89
N ARG A 53 -21.83 -0.08 14.62
CA ARG A 53 -21.27 -0.37 15.94
C ARG A 53 -22.38 -0.44 16.98
N ASN A 54 -22.73 -1.65 17.40
CA ASN A 54 -23.80 -1.95 18.34
C ASN A 54 -25.15 -1.38 17.89
N ARG A 55 -25.37 -1.30 16.57
CA ARG A 55 -26.60 -0.76 15.98
C ARG A 55 -26.86 -1.28 14.58
N ILE A 56 -28.12 -1.21 14.16
CA ILE A 56 -28.58 -1.53 12.80
C ILE A 56 -29.56 -0.43 12.35
N GLN A 57 -29.38 0.05 11.12
CA GLN A 57 -30.39 0.83 10.42
C GLN A 57 -31.22 -0.09 9.53
N LEU A 58 -32.54 -0.06 9.65
CA LEU A 58 -33.43 -0.57 8.62
C LEU A 58 -33.87 0.56 7.71
N ARG A 59 -33.73 0.35 6.40
CA ARG A 59 -34.24 1.25 5.36
C ARG A 59 -35.32 0.54 4.57
N ILE A 60 -36.55 1.03 4.69
CA ILE A 60 -37.75 0.40 4.15
C ILE A 60 -38.28 1.28 3.03
N ILE A 61 -38.31 0.74 1.81
CA ILE A 61 -38.91 1.39 0.64
C ILE A 61 -40.31 0.82 0.48
N LEU A 62 -41.32 1.68 0.45
CA LEU A 62 -42.72 1.29 0.32
C LEU A 62 -43.15 1.18 -1.14
N GLY A 63 -44.13 0.32 -1.38
CA GLY A 63 -44.83 0.24 -2.67
C GLY A 63 -45.89 1.33 -2.82
N ASN A 64 -46.59 1.30 -3.96
CA ASN A 64 -47.54 2.35 -4.35
C ASN A 64 -48.95 2.17 -3.77
N ASP A 65 -49.16 1.28 -2.79
CA ASP A 65 -50.48 1.10 -2.17
C ASP A 65 -50.87 2.37 -1.40
N PRO A 66 -51.94 3.08 -1.82
CA PRO A 66 -52.36 4.32 -1.20
C PRO A 66 -52.99 4.11 0.18
N LEU A 67 -53.43 2.89 0.51
CA LEU A 67 -54.10 2.59 1.77
C LEU A 67 -53.13 2.32 2.92
N VAL A 68 -51.83 2.15 2.63
CA VAL A 68 -50.79 1.96 3.65
C VAL A 68 -50.52 3.26 4.38
N THR A 69 -50.77 3.26 5.69
CA THR A 69 -50.58 4.43 6.58
C THR A 69 -49.54 4.20 7.65
N LYS A 70 -49.09 2.97 7.90
CA LYS A 70 -48.13 2.65 8.97
C LYS A 70 -47.20 1.50 8.60
N VAL A 71 -45.97 1.56 9.11
CA VAL A 71 -45.00 0.45 9.08
C VAL A 71 -44.75 0.00 10.50
N LYS A 72 -44.74 -1.32 10.74
CA LYS A 72 -44.32 -1.91 12.01
C LYS A 72 -43.25 -2.96 11.77
N VAL A 73 -42.20 -2.90 12.56
CA VAL A 73 -41.08 -3.83 12.54
C VAL A 73 -41.07 -4.61 13.84
N PHE A 74 -40.89 -5.91 13.76
CA PHE A 74 -40.71 -6.79 14.91
C PHE A 74 -39.33 -7.45 14.89
N TRP A 75 -38.78 -7.73 16.07
CA TRP A 75 -37.55 -8.49 16.26
C TRP A 75 -37.63 -9.34 17.53
N LYS A 76 -36.56 -10.09 17.85
CA LYS A 76 -36.50 -11.07 18.97
C LYS A 76 -37.68 -12.05 18.94
N ASN A 77 -37.93 -12.67 17.80
CA ASN A 77 -39.06 -13.59 17.62
C ASN A 77 -40.42 -12.98 17.99
N ASN A 78 -40.67 -11.74 17.52
CA ASN A 78 -41.91 -10.99 17.73
C ASN A 78 -42.20 -10.56 19.18
N THR A 79 -41.20 -10.57 20.06
CA THR A 79 -41.35 -10.08 21.45
C THR A 79 -41.11 -8.59 21.61
N ASP A 80 -40.59 -7.92 20.58
CA ASP A 80 -40.25 -6.50 20.59
C ASP A 80 -40.65 -5.86 19.25
N SER A 81 -41.07 -4.59 19.25
CA SER A 81 -41.58 -3.92 18.05
C SER A 81 -41.45 -2.41 18.06
N VAL A 82 -41.36 -1.81 16.88
CA VAL A 82 -41.36 -0.36 16.66
C VAL A 82 -42.25 -0.05 15.46
N GLU A 83 -42.94 1.08 15.50
CA GLU A 83 -43.79 1.53 14.40
C GLU A 83 -43.54 2.99 14.05
N ALA A 84 -43.84 3.34 12.81
CA ALA A 84 -43.80 4.71 12.31
C ALA A 84 -44.95 4.91 11.31
N ASP A 85 -45.56 6.08 11.37
CA ASP A 85 -46.58 6.49 10.42
C ASP A 85 -45.96 6.80 9.05
N VAL A 86 -46.72 6.54 8.00
CA VAL A 86 -46.32 6.77 6.60
C VAL A 86 -46.95 8.05 6.11
N VAL A 87 -46.11 9.05 5.85
CA VAL A 87 -46.52 10.26 5.13
C VAL A 87 -46.21 10.05 3.65
N LYS A 88 -47.27 10.02 2.82
CA LYS A 88 -47.15 9.82 1.37
C LYS A 88 -46.49 11.03 0.70
N THR A 89 -45.50 10.79 -0.14
CA THR A 89 -44.79 11.80 -0.92
C THR A 89 -44.93 11.56 -2.42
N THR A 90 -44.61 12.57 -3.24
CA THR A 90 -44.54 12.41 -4.70
C THR A 90 -43.24 11.68 -5.06
N GLY A 91 -43.19 10.37 -4.83
CA GLY A 91 -41.98 9.55 -5.02
C GLY A 91 -42.08 8.18 -4.34
N LYS A 92 -40.94 7.49 -4.18
CA LYS A 92 -40.87 6.28 -3.35
C LYS A 92 -40.79 6.69 -1.88
N ASP A 93 -41.80 6.35 -1.09
CA ASP A 93 -41.77 6.60 0.34
C ASP A 93 -40.72 5.71 1.02
N VAL A 94 -39.84 6.33 1.80
CA VAL A 94 -38.78 5.65 2.57
C VAL A 94 -39.03 5.85 4.05
N VAL A 95 -39.02 4.76 4.81
CA VAL A 95 -39.11 4.77 6.27
C VAL A 95 -37.84 4.15 6.84
N ASP A 96 -37.13 4.90 7.68
CA ASP A 96 -35.92 4.45 8.34
C ASP A 96 -36.19 4.18 9.83
N PHE A 97 -35.65 3.07 10.33
CA PHE A 97 -35.61 2.76 11.76
C PHE A 97 -34.16 2.57 12.21
N MET A 98 -33.81 3.13 13.35
CA MET A 98 -32.50 2.93 13.97
C MET A 98 -32.63 2.12 15.25
N PHE A 99 -31.97 0.97 15.30
CA PHE A 99 -31.91 0.10 16.46
C PHE A 99 -30.55 0.25 17.12
N ASN A 100 -30.49 0.99 18.24
CA ASN A 100 -29.27 1.27 18.98
C ASN A 100 -29.06 0.29 20.14
N ASN A 101 -27.86 0.30 20.73
CA ASN A 101 -27.49 -0.49 21.91
C ASN A 101 -27.71 -2.00 21.75
N LEU A 102 -27.54 -2.50 20.52
CA LEU A 102 -27.61 -3.92 20.21
C LEU A 102 -26.31 -4.60 20.63
N THR A 103 -26.40 -5.77 21.26
CA THR A 103 -25.23 -6.65 21.42
C THR A 103 -24.77 -7.12 20.05
N GLN A 104 -23.46 -7.27 19.85
CA GLN A 104 -22.90 -7.79 18.60
C GLN A 104 -23.54 -9.13 18.22
N GLY A 105 -23.98 -9.26 16.97
CA GLY A 105 -24.64 -10.47 16.45
C GLY A 105 -25.58 -10.20 15.29
N ALA A 106 -26.16 -11.29 14.76
CA ALA A 106 -27.16 -11.23 13.70
C ALA A 106 -28.57 -11.03 14.28
N TYR A 107 -29.35 -10.17 13.65
CA TYR A 107 -30.73 -9.86 14.01
C TYR A 107 -31.63 -10.07 12.80
N SER A 108 -32.75 -10.75 13.02
CA SER A 108 -33.81 -10.94 12.03
C SER A 108 -34.95 -9.98 12.34
N PHE A 109 -35.39 -9.25 11.32
CA PHE A 109 -36.47 -8.28 11.41
C PHE A 109 -37.63 -8.70 10.51
N GLU A 110 -38.84 -8.63 11.05
CA GLU A 110 -40.10 -8.86 10.33
C GLU A 110 -40.81 -7.53 10.11
N VAL A 111 -40.90 -7.11 8.86
CA VAL A 111 -41.51 -5.82 8.47
C VAL A 111 -42.90 -6.06 7.91
N TYR A 112 -43.85 -5.29 8.42
CA TYR A 112 -45.25 -5.28 8.00
C TYR A 112 -45.69 -3.85 7.70
N THR A 113 -46.54 -3.70 6.69
CA THR A 113 -47.31 -2.47 6.46
C THR A 113 -48.73 -2.66 6.93
N TYR A 114 -49.36 -1.56 7.35
CA TYR A 114 -50.74 -1.55 7.85
C TYR A 114 -51.53 -0.43 7.19
N THR A 115 -52.83 -0.68 7.02
CA THR A 115 -53.80 0.37 6.68
C THR A 115 -54.34 1.06 7.92
N ALA A 116 -55.10 2.15 7.73
CA ALA A 116 -55.81 2.85 8.79
C ALA A 116 -56.75 1.93 9.60
N ASN A 117 -57.26 0.85 8.99
CA ASN A 117 -58.16 -0.12 9.63
C ASN A 117 -57.39 -1.29 10.26
N ASN A 118 -56.07 -1.19 10.43
CA ASN A 118 -55.18 -2.23 10.95
C ASN A 118 -55.14 -3.56 10.15
N ALA A 119 -55.57 -3.56 8.88
CA ALA A 119 -55.28 -4.68 7.98
C ALA A 119 -53.76 -4.79 7.79
N ARG A 120 -53.20 -6.00 7.88
CA ARG A 120 -51.74 -6.25 7.93
C ARG A 120 -51.25 -6.91 6.65
N SER A 121 -50.15 -6.44 6.08
CA SER A 121 -49.56 -7.04 4.87
C SER A 121 -48.99 -8.44 5.09
N VAL A 122 -48.58 -9.09 4.00
CA VAL A 122 -47.64 -10.21 4.07
C VAL A 122 -46.28 -9.69 4.57
N VAL A 123 -45.58 -10.50 5.37
CA VAL A 123 -44.28 -10.15 5.97
C VAL A 123 -43.19 -9.96 4.91
N LYS A 124 -42.30 -9.00 5.14
CA LYS A 124 -40.98 -8.94 4.51
C LYS A 124 -39.92 -9.16 5.58
N LYS A 125 -39.06 -10.17 5.40
CA LYS A 125 -37.98 -10.50 6.34
C LYS A 125 -36.65 -9.94 5.84
N VAL A 126 -35.83 -9.46 6.75
CA VAL A 126 -34.44 -9.05 6.48
C VAL A 126 -33.57 -9.42 7.68
N THR A 127 -32.31 -9.77 7.41
CA THR A 127 -31.30 -9.99 8.44
C THR A 127 -30.26 -8.89 8.35
N GLY A 128 -29.86 -8.34 9.50
CA GLY A 128 -28.72 -7.42 9.62
C GLY A 128 -27.79 -7.85 10.73
N THR A 129 -26.55 -7.37 10.69
CA THR A 129 -25.54 -7.68 11.70
C THR A 129 -25.18 -6.40 12.48
N ALA A 130 -25.29 -6.45 13.81
CA ALA A 130 -24.69 -5.43 14.66
C ALA A 130 -23.22 -5.83 14.91
N TYR A 131 -22.28 -4.95 14.57
CA TYR A 131 -20.85 -5.17 14.79
C TYR A 131 -20.44 -4.56 16.13
N GLY A 132 -19.39 -5.07 16.77
CA GLY A 132 -18.99 -4.59 18.10
C GLY A 132 -17.54 -4.91 18.42
N ASP A 133 -17.22 -5.01 19.70
CA ASP A 133 -15.84 -5.11 20.16
C ASP A 133 -15.10 -6.35 19.66
N ASN A 134 -15.79 -7.47 19.43
CA ASN A 134 -15.14 -8.66 18.89
C ASN A 134 -14.73 -8.44 17.42
N TYR A 135 -15.55 -7.73 16.64
CA TYR A 135 -15.15 -7.32 15.29
C TYR A 135 -13.97 -6.35 15.36
N GLN A 136 -14.05 -5.30 16.19
CA GLN A 136 -12.99 -4.30 16.37
C GLN A 136 -11.64 -4.92 16.77
N ARG A 137 -11.62 -5.87 17.70
CA ARG A 137 -10.38 -6.53 18.18
C ARG A 137 -9.74 -7.45 17.15
N ALA A 138 -10.50 -7.91 16.15
CA ALA A 138 -9.98 -8.73 15.07
C ALA A 138 -9.32 -7.91 13.95
N LEU A 139 -9.53 -6.58 13.94
CA LEU A 139 -8.94 -5.70 12.94
C LEU A 139 -7.47 -5.39 13.27
N SER A 140 -6.68 -5.20 12.23
CA SER A 140 -5.26 -4.83 12.33
C SER A 140 -4.91 -3.83 11.24
N ASN A 141 -3.73 -3.22 11.30
CA ASN A 141 -3.26 -2.41 10.19
C ASN A 141 -2.75 -3.28 9.06
N ARG A 142 -3.06 -2.88 7.82
CA ARG A 142 -2.30 -3.33 6.67
C ARG A 142 -0.85 -2.88 6.82
N THR A 143 0.09 -3.76 6.47
CA THR A 143 1.51 -3.52 6.70
C THR A 143 2.19 -2.90 5.48
N VAL A 144 3.14 -2.00 5.73
CA VAL A 144 4.03 -1.46 4.70
C VAL A 144 5.02 -2.55 4.28
N LYS A 145 5.11 -2.82 2.98
CA LYS A 145 6.07 -3.76 2.38
C LYS A 145 7.43 -3.11 2.20
N SER A 146 7.46 -1.89 1.65
CA SER A 146 8.68 -1.10 1.53
C SER A 146 8.36 0.38 1.35
N ILE A 147 9.32 1.22 1.72
CA ILE A 147 9.31 2.66 1.44
C ILE A 147 10.51 2.94 0.54
N GLY A 148 10.24 3.50 -0.63
CA GLY A 148 11.25 3.92 -1.60
C GLY A 148 10.93 5.30 -2.16
N PHE A 149 11.57 5.64 -3.28
CA PHE A 149 11.47 6.96 -3.88
C PHE A 149 11.31 6.86 -5.39
N SER A 150 10.71 7.87 -6.00
CA SER A 150 10.80 8.04 -7.44
C SER A 150 12.27 8.31 -7.85
N PRO A 151 12.67 8.00 -9.10
CA PRO A 151 14.06 8.19 -9.55
C PRO A 151 14.58 9.64 -9.41
N ASP A 152 13.69 10.62 -9.52
CA ASP A 152 13.98 12.04 -9.32
C ASP A 152 14.00 12.48 -7.85
N GLY A 153 13.58 11.61 -6.93
CA GLY A 153 13.45 11.86 -5.49
C GLY A 153 12.25 12.72 -5.09
N ASN A 154 11.41 13.15 -6.04
CA ASN A 154 10.32 14.09 -5.77
C ASN A 154 9.07 13.45 -5.13
N LYS A 155 8.99 12.12 -5.12
CA LYS A 155 7.88 11.36 -4.52
C LYS A 155 8.41 10.26 -3.61
N LEU A 156 7.77 10.12 -2.45
CA LEU A 156 7.87 8.93 -1.61
C LEU A 156 6.96 7.85 -2.19
N ILE A 157 7.46 6.64 -2.31
CA ILE A 157 6.73 5.49 -2.83
C ILE A 157 6.53 4.50 -1.68
N VAL A 158 5.30 4.41 -1.18
CA VAL A 158 4.91 3.43 -0.16
C VAL A 158 4.30 2.22 -0.85
N ASN A 159 4.96 1.08 -0.77
CA ASN A 159 4.43 -0.19 -1.25
C ASN A 159 3.79 -0.94 -0.10
N TRP A 160 2.57 -1.42 -0.31
CA TRP A 160 1.78 -2.10 0.71
C TRP A 160 1.82 -3.61 0.51
N ASN A 161 1.69 -4.38 1.60
CA ASN A 161 1.35 -5.81 1.51
C ASN A 161 -0.09 -5.99 1.00
N ALA A 162 -0.59 -7.22 0.87
CA ALA A 162 -1.97 -7.45 0.42
C ALA A 162 -3.00 -6.70 1.29
N ALA A 163 -4.10 -6.25 0.67
CA ALA A 163 -5.20 -5.64 1.39
C ALA A 163 -5.86 -6.65 2.34
N LEU A 164 -6.35 -6.15 3.47
CA LEU A 164 -7.06 -6.95 4.45
C LEU A 164 -8.55 -6.99 4.10
N ASP A 165 -9.23 -8.09 4.44
CA ASP A 165 -10.65 -8.24 4.15
C ASP A 165 -11.48 -7.14 4.85
N GLY A 166 -12.41 -6.53 4.12
CA GLY A 166 -13.17 -5.37 4.58
C GLY A 166 -12.39 -4.05 4.70
N GLU A 167 -11.11 -3.99 4.30
CA GLU A 167 -10.36 -2.72 4.25
C GLU A 167 -11.00 -1.78 3.22
N LYS A 168 -11.52 -0.65 3.71
CA LYS A 168 -12.05 0.41 2.86
C LYS A 168 -10.95 1.33 2.36
N SER A 169 -10.04 1.73 3.24
CA SER A 169 -8.97 2.68 2.96
C SER A 169 -7.91 2.70 4.05
N ILE A 170 -6.83 3.44 3.85
CA ILE A 170 -5.87 3.83 4.88
C ILE A 170 -5.85 5.35 4.99
N GLU A 171 -5.97 5.89 6.20
CA GLU A 171 -5.60 7.28 6.48
C GLU A 171 -4.09 7.30 6.73
N LEU A 172 -3.34 8.00 5.89
CA LEU A 172 -1.89 8.16 6.00
C LEU A 172 -1.55 9.62 6.22
N LYS A 173 -0.68 9.91 7.19
CA LYS A 173 -0.13 11.23 7.47
C LYS A 173 1.37 11.23 7.27
N TYR A 174 1.91 12.31 6.74
CA TYR A 174 3.34 12.51 6.53
C TYR A 174 3.69 13.99 6.69
N THR A 175 4.97 14.29 6.89
CA THR A 175 5.45 15.69 6.96
C THR A 175 6.02 16.08 5.60
N ASP A 176 5.62 17.24 5.09
CA ASP A 176 6.18 17.78 3.85
C ASP A 176 7.52 18.52 4.07
N GLU A 177 8.15 18.92 2.97
CA GLU A 177 9.42 19.66 2.96
C GLU A 177 9.36 21.00 3.71
N ALA A 178 8.17 21.61 3.82
CA ALA A 178 7.93 22.83 4.59
C ALA A 178 7.70 22.55 6.10
N GLY A 179 7.69 21.28 6.51
CA GLY A 179 7.43 20.88 7.88
C GLY A 179 5.95 20.83 8.25
N VAL A 180 5.05 20.89 7.27
CA VAL A 180 3.59 20.86 7.48
C VAL A 180 3.10 19.41 7.39
N ALA A 181 2.17 19.05 8.28
CA ALA A 181 1.54 17.74 8.26
C ALA A 181 0.55 17.64 7.09
N GLN A 182 0.71 16.62 6.26
CA GLN A 182 -0.16 16.28 5.14
C GLN A 182 -0.93 15.01 5.46
N THR A 183 -2.14 14.87 4.90
CA THR A 183 -2.97 13.66 5.02
C THR A 183 -3.35 13.15 3.62
N ALA A 184 -3.19 11.86 3.40
CA ALA A 184 -3.60 11.15 2.19
C ALA A 184 -4.56 10.02 2.57
N ILE A 185 -5.60 9.82 1.75
CA ILE A 185 -6.49 8.66 1.86
C ILE A 185 -6.09 7.67 0.77
N VAL A 186 -5.58 6.52 1.18
CA VAL A 186 -5.20 5.43 0.27
C VAL A 186 -6.42 4.53 0.08
N PRO A 187 -6.92 4.34 -1.16
CA PRO A 187 -8.02 3.42 -1.40
C PRO A 187 -7.67 1.98 -0.99
N GLY A 188 -8.65 1.25 -0.45
CA GLY A 188 -8.53 -0.17 -0.18
C GLY A 188 -8.14 -0.93 -1.45
N GLY A 189 -7.22 -1.89 -1.34
CA GLY A 189 -6.72 -2.65 -2.49
C GLY A 189 -5.59 -1.99 -3.28
N SER A 190 -5.25 -0.70 -3.05
CA SER A 190 -4.10 -0.07 -3.71
C SER A 190 -2.79 -0.78 -3.33
N ALA A 191 -1.96 -1.14 -4.32
CA ALA A 191 -0.66 -1.76 -4.08
C ALA A 191 0.43 -0.75 -3.68
N THR A 192 0.31 0.48 -4.19
CA THR A 192 1.31 1.53 -4.03
C THR A 192 0.63 2.88 -3.77
N THR A 193 1.29 3.74 -3.00
CA THR A 193 0.91 5.14 -2.78
C THR A 193 2.10 6.04 -3.07
N GLU A 194 1.87 7.11 -3.83
CA GLU A 194 2.89 8.14 -4.10
C GLU A 194 2.58 9.40 -3.31
N LEU A 195 3.55 9.88 -2.52
CA LEU A 195 3.41 11.09 -1.71
C LEU A 195 4.41 12.15 -2.18
N PRO A 196 3.97 13.29 -2.73
CA PRO A 196 4.86 14.34 -3.20
C PRO A 196 5.43 15.15 -2.03
N GLY A 197 6.61 15.76 -2.22
CA GLY A 197 7.10 16.83 -1.34
C GLY A 197 7.29 16.42 0.11
N TYR A 198 7.75 15.19 0.37
CA TYR A 198 7.95 14.63 1.69
C TYR A 198 9.28 15.07 2.31
N LYS A 199 9.33 15.07 3.65
CA LYS A 199 10.55 15.30 4.43
C LYS A 199 11.29 13.99 4.72
N ASP A 200 12.52 13.88 4.23
CA ASP A 200 13.43 12.76 4.51
C ASP A 200 13.63 12.53 6.02
N GLN A 201 13.86 11.28 6.42
CA GLN A 201 14.14 10.88 7.81
C GLN A 201 13.01 11.21 8.82
N SER A 202 11.84 11.68 8.34
CA SER A 202 10.64 11.82 9.15
C SER A 202 9.85 10.51 9.20
N LYS A 203 8.60 10.53 9.67
CA LYS A 203 7.74 9.34 9.78
C LYS A 203 6.49 9.51 8.93
N ILE A 204 6.04 8.41 8.35
CA ILE A 204 4.63 8.25 8.00
C ILE A 204 3.89 7.68 9.21
N ILE A 205 2.67 8.15 9.45
CA ILE A 205 1.75 7.66 10.48
C ILE A 205 0.49 7.21 9.77
N TYR A 206 0.06 5.97 9.92
CA TYR A 206 -1.06 5.45 9.14
C TYR A 206 -1.96 4.52 9.93
N ARG A 207 -3.24 4.47 9.55
CA ARG A 207 -4.22 3.52 10.10
C ARG A 207 -5.18 3.00 9.03
N SER A 208 -5.43 1.69 9.03
CA SER A 208 -6.46 1.09 8.18
C SER A 208 -7.87 1.45 8.70
N ILE A 209 -8.77 1.70 7.75
CA ILE A 209 -10.18 2.01 7.95
C ILE A 209 -10.98 0.90 7.28
N TYR A 210 -11.89 0.30 8.02
CA TYR A 210 -12.70 -0.83 7.61
C TYR A 210 -14.16 -0.44 7.44
N LEU A 211 -14.80 -1.05 6.45
CA LEU A 211 -16.23 -1.03 6.28
C LEU A 211 -16.71 -2.50 6.24
N PRO A 212 -17.40 -2.98 7.29
CA PRO A 212 -17.67 -4.41 7.45
C PRO A 212 -18.60 -5.00 6.39
N GLU A 213 -19.41 -4.16 5.75
CA GLU A 213 -20.25 -4.50 4.61
C GLU A 213 -20.48 -3.25 3.75
N PRO A 214 -20.81 -3.38 2.44
CA PRO A 214 -20.84 -2.24 1.52
C PRO A 214 -21.77 -1.07 1.91
N LYS A 215 -22.80 -1.35 2.71
CA LYS A 215 -23.79 -0.36 3.17
C LYS A 215 -23.74 -0.11 4.67
N ALA A 216 -22.70 -0.59 5.36
CA ALA A 216 -22.54 -0.37 6.79
C ALA A 216 -22.63 1.13 7.11
N ILE A 217 -23.27 1.44 8.23
CA ILE A 217 -23.50 2.82 8.68
C ILE A 217 -22.35 3.35 9.54
N ASP A 218 -21.37 2.51 9.86
CA ASP A 218 -20.19 2.86 10.64
C ASP A 218 -18.91 2.31 10.03
N GLU A 219 -17.85 3.10 10.14
CA GLU A 219 -16.49 2.67 9.88
C GLU A 219 -15.79 2.23 11.17
N PHE A 220 -14.83 1.31 11.01
CA PHE A 220 -14.00 0.84 12.10
C PHE A 220 -12.54 1.20 11.81
N THR A 221 -11.91 1.90 12.73
CA THR A 221 -10.50 2.27 12.64
C THR A 221 -9.69 1.47 13.65
N VAL A 222 -8.41 1.25 13.35
CA VAL A 222 -7.44 0.71 14.29
C VAL A 222 -6.50 1.80 14.79
N GLU A 223 -5.76 1.50 15.85
CA GLU A 223 -4.68 2.38 16.34
C GLU A 223 -3.65 2.62 15.24
N ALA A 224 -3.07 3.82 15.19
CA ALA A 224 -2.12 4.17 14.14
C ALA A 224 -0.77 3.47 14.34
N MET A 225 -0.11 3.16 13.23
CA MET A 225 1.27 2.69 13.16
C MET A 225 2.17 3.75 12.55
N GLU A 226 3.47 3.63 12.80
CA GLU A 226 4.48 4.52 12.27
C GLU A 226 5.55 3.74 11.48
N SER A 227 6.02 4.34 10.40
CA SER A 227 7.20 3.87 9.67
C SER A 227 8.12 5.05 9.33
N THR A 228 9.42 4.86 9.55
CA THR A 228 10.43 5.89 9.23
C THR A 228 10.65 5.97 7.73
N ILE A 229 10.66 7.20 7.20
CA ILE A 229 11.08 7.50 5.84
C ILE A 229 12.61 7.42 5.79
N PRO A 230 13.21 6.60 4.91
CA PRO A 230 14.67 6.58 4.77
C PRO A 230 15.20 7.92 4.23
N LEU A 231 16.52 8.09 4.20
CA LEU A 231 17.13 9.20 3.46
C LEU A 231 17.05 8.87 1.96
N PHE A 232 16.54 9.80 1.14
CA PHE A 232 16.68 9.68 -0.30
C PHE A 232 18.16 9.69 -0.71
N GLU A 233 18.55 8.73 -1.53
CA GLU A 233 19.86 8.69 -2.19
C GLU A 233 19.68 8.24 -3.65
N ARG A 234 20.36 8.92 -4.58
CA ARG A 234 20.51 8.48 -5.97
C ARG A 234 21.97 8.45 -6.37
N GLN A 235 22.32 7.53 -7.26
CA GLN A 235 23.63 7.56 -7.93
C GLN A 235 23.61 8.65 -9.00
N LEU A 236 24.73 9.36 -9.16
CA LEU A 236 24.89 10.28 -10.27
C LEU A 236 25.01 9.49 -11.58
N ASP A 237 24.47 10.08 -12.65
CA ASP A 237 24.50 9.51 -13.99
C ASP A 237 25.93 9.54 -14.56
N LYS A 238 26.58 8.38 -14.57
CA LYS A 238 27.95 8.18 -15.06
C LYS A 238 28.13 8.56 -16.52
N SER A 239 27.06 8.54 -17.34
CA SER A 239 27.16 8.96 -18.74
C SER A 239 27.51 10.45 -18.90
N LYS A 240 27.32 11.24 -17.84
CA LYS A 240 27.69 12.65 -17.79
C LYS A 240 29.12 12.87 -17.32
N PHE A 241 29.81 11.83 -16.83
CA PHE A 241 31.16 11.95 -16.31
C PHE A 241 32.16 12.11 -17.45
N LYS A 242 33.11 13.02 -17.28
CA LYS A 242 34.13 13.34 -18.29
C LYS A 242 35.49 13.57 -17.66
N GLU A 243 36.52 13.16 -18.38
CA GLU A 243 37.90 13.52 -18.02
C GLU A 243 38.04 15.05 -18.03
N TYR A 244 38.66 15.60 -16.99
CA TYR A 244 38.93 17.03 -16.87
C TYR A 244 40.37 17.25 -16.41
N VAL A 245 41.30 16.97 -17.31
CA VAL A 245 42.74 16.97 -17.02
C VAL A 245 43.26 18.40 -16.88
N LEU A 246 43.79 18.73 -15.70
CA LEU A 246 44.43 20.03 -15.41
C LEU A 246 45.97 19.91 -15.48
N PRO A 247 46.72 21.02 -15.66
CA PRO A 247 48.18 20.99 -15.89
C PRO A 247 49.00 20.25 -14.82
N THR A 248 48.48 20.18 -13.59
CA THR A 248 49.14 19.55 -12.45
C THR A 248 48.74 18.10 -12.21
N ASP A 249 47.77 17.59 -12.96
CA ASP A 249 47.22 16.26 -12.74
C ASP A 249 48.13 15.17 -13.33
N VAL A 250 48.11 13.99 -12.73
CA VAL A 250 48.65 12.80 -13.39
C VAL A 250 47.72 12.37 -14.52
N THR A 251 48.28 11.92 -15.63
CA THR A 251 47.54 11.33 -16.75
C THR A 251 47.54 9.80 -16.68
N ASP A 252 46.77 9.14 -17.55
CA ASP A 252 46.77 7.68 -17.70
C ASP A 252 48.07 7.12 -18.30
N ASN A 253 48.26 5.82 -18.13
CA ASN A 253 49.38 5.07 -18.69
C ASN A 253 48.95 3.62 -19.03
N TRP A 254 49.72 2.92 -19.87
CA TRP A 254 49.52 1.51 -20.25
C TRP A 254 48.13 1.14 -20.81
N ASN A 255 47.39 2.10 -21.39
CA ASN A 255 45.99 1.95 -21.80
C ASN A 255 45.03 1.65 -20.63
N TRP A 256 45.39 2.03 -19.41
CA TRP A 256 44.52 2.03 -18.24
C TRP A 256 43.96 3.44 -18.04
N LEU A 257 42.91 3.74 -18.80
CA LEU A 257 42.46 5.09 -19.09
C LEU A 257 41.58 5.63 -17.96
N LEU A 258 41.64 6.94 -17.71
CA LEU A 258 40.87 7.57 -16.63
C LEU A 258 39.36 7.31 -16.78
N ARG A 259 38.84 7.36 -18.01
CA ARG A 259 37.43 7.04 -18.31
C ARG A 259 36.95 5.64 -17.87
N PHE A 260 37.84 4.68 -17.64
CA PHE A 260 37.45 3.35 -17.14
C PHE A 260 36.96 3.39 -15.68
N LEU A 261 37.14 4.52 -14.97
CA LEU A 261 36.57 4.66 -13.63
C LEU A 261 35.04 4.81 -13.62
N TRP A 262 34.38 5.01 -14.75
CA TRP A 262 32.93 5.18 -14.82
C TRP A 262 32.29 4.49 -16.03
N ASP A 263 32.90 3.41 -16.55
CA ASP A 263 32.41 2.66 -17.71
C ASP A 263 31.55 1.44 -17.35
N GLU A 264 31.30 1.22 -16.05
CA GLU A 264 30.56 0.08 -15.51
C GLU A 264 31.25 -1.28 -15.71
N ASN A 265 32.55 -1.29 -16.00
CA ASN A 265 33.37 -2.49 -16.07
C ASN A 265 34.25 -2.66 -14.82
N TYR A 266 33.76 -3.46 -13.89
CA TYR A 266 34.45 -3.77 -12.63
C TYR A 266 35.66 -4.71 -12.78
N GLY A 267 36.08 -5.04 -14.01
CA GLY A 267 37.24 -5.88 -14.33
C GLY A 267 38.54 -5.09 -14.43
N THR A 268 39.52 -5.66 -15.14
CA THR A 268 40.72 -4.93 -15.60
C THR A 268 40.72 -4.82 -17.12
N PRO A 269 41.28 -3.75 -17.72
CA PRO A 269 41.95 -2.63 -17.06
C PRO A 269 40.97 -1.67 -16.35
N GLY A 270 41.44 -1.02 -15.29
CA GLY A 270 40.83 0.19 -14.73
C GLY A 270 41.66 1.42 -15.12
N PHE A 271 41.82 2.37 -14.20
CA PHE A 271 42.75 3.50 -14.35
C PHE A 271 44.11 3.18 -13.73
N ALA A 272 45.20 3.54 -14.43
CA ALA A 272 46.56 3.55 -13.89
C ALA A 272 47.22 4.86 -14.27
N SER A 273 47.80 5.55 -13.28
CA SER A 273 48.41 6.86 -13.53
C SER A 273 49.83 6.75 -14.07
N THR A 274 50.31 7.86 -14.62
CA THR A 274 51.74 8.17 -14.74
C THR A 274 52.41 8.23 -13.36
N TYR A 275 53.74 8.13 -13.35
CA TYR A 275 54.53 8.12 -12.11
C TYR A 275 54.47 9.46 -11.36
N SER A 276 54.17 9.40 -10.07
CA SER A 276 54.19 10.55 -9.15
C SER A 276 54.24 10.08 -7.70
N ASN A 277 54.99 10.82 -6.86
CA ASN A 277 55.07 10.56 -5.42
C ASN A 277 53.81 10.99 -4.64
N THR A 278 52.96 11.84 -5.24
CA THR A 278 51.69 12.29 -4.64
C THR A 278 50.71 12.57 -5.78
N PRO A 279 50.14 11.52 -6.40
CA PRO A 279 49.31 11.69 -7.59
C PRO A 279 47.92 12.25 -7.24
N TRP A 280 47.41 13.12 -8.11
CA TRP A 280 46.00 13.51 -8.13
C TRP A 280 45.49 13.62 -9.56
N PHE A 281 44.19 13.36 -9.73
CA PHE A 281 43.51 13.45 -11.01
C PHE A 281 42.12 14.07 -10.82
N THR A 282 41.59 14.65 -11.89
CA THR A 282 40.35 15.42 -11.88
C THR A 282 39.36 14.93 -12.94
N PHE A 283 38.07 14.94 -12.60
CA PHE A 283 36.98 14.64 -13.52
C PHE A 283 35.77 15.56 -13.29
N ASP A 284 34.97 15.77 -14.33
CA ASP A 284 33.68 16.47 -14.29
C ASP A 284 32.57 15.44 -14.08
N MET A 285 31.73 15.60 -13.05
CA MET A 285 30.56 14.75 -12.83
C MET A 285 29.34 15.13 -13.70
N GLY A 286 29.41 16.28 -14.39
CA GLY A 286 28.35 16.82 -15.23
C GLY A 286 27.20 17.50 -14.49
N GLU A 287 27.17 17.43 -13.15
CA GLU A 287 26.16 18.04 -12.28
C GLU A 287 26.82 18.56 -10.99
N SER A 288 26.37 19.71 -10.47
CA SER A 288 26.81 20.23 -9.17
C SER A 288 25.86 19.76 -8.06
N VAL A 289 26.34 18.90 -7.16
CA VAL A 289 25.52 18.28 -6.11
C VAL A 289 26.23 18.23 -4.78
N SER A 290 25.46 18.10 -3.69
CA SER A 290 25.99 17.73 -2.38
C SER A 290 26.25 16.21 -2.35
N ILE A 291 27.52 15.81 -2.29
CA ILE A 291 27.89 14.38 -2.32
C ILE A 291 27.71 13.78 -0.92
N GLY A 292 26.91 12.73 -0.82
CA GLY A 292 26.69 12.01 0.45
C GLY A 292 27.56 10.76 0.57
N LYS A 293 27.86 10.10 -0.56
CA LYS A 293 28.61 8.85 -0.59
C LYS A 293 29.45 8.74 -1.86
N PHE A 294 30.69 8.31 -1.69
CA PHE A 294 31.60 7.91 -2.75
C PHE A 294 31.86 6.41 -2.62
N LYS A 295 31.88 5.69 -3.74
CA LYS A 295 32.25 4.27 -3.76
C LYS A 295 33.34 4.05 -4.78
N THR A 296 34.30 3.20 -4.49
CA THR A 296 35.31 2.80 -5.46
C THR A 296 35.63 1.32 -5.37
N TRP A 297 36.00 0.75 -6.51
CA TRP A 297 36.50 -0.61 -6.65
C TRP A 297 37.97 -0.55 -7.00
N GLN A 298 38.73 -1.52 -6.48
CA GLN A 298 40.14 -1.67 -6.82
C GLN A 298 40.29 -2.43 -8.14
N ALA A 299 41.42 -2.24 -8.81
CA ALA A 299 41.78 -3.06 -9.96
C ALA A 299 41.84 -4.53 -9.55
N THR A 300 41.08 -5.39 -10.25
CA THR A 300 40.88 -6.78 -9.82
C THR A 300 42.13 -7.64 -9.86
N ASP A 301 43.16 -7.25 -10.63
CA ASP A 301 44.45 -7.94 -10.71
C ASP A 301 45.38 -7.64 -9.52
N ARG A 302 45.07 -6.64 -8.68
CA ARG A 302 45.95 -6.20 -7.57
C ARG A 302 45.22 -5.61 -6.36
N ILE A 303 44.08 -6.19 -6.01
CA ILE A 303 43.35 -5.84 -4.78
C ILE A 303 44.27 -5.90 -3.53
N PHE A 304 44.21 -4.87 -2.70
CA PHE A 304 44.95 -4.72 -1.45
C PHE A 304 46.48 -4.91 -1.55
N ARG A 305 47.08 -4.58 -2.70
CA ARG A 305 48.53 -4.63 -2.91
C ARG A 305 48.99 -3.61 -3.95
N ALA A 306 50.31 -3.48 -4.10
CA ALA A 306 50.96 -2.70 -5.14
C ALA A 306 50.43 -1.24 -5.25
N GLU A 307 49.88 -0.85 -6.40
CA GLU A 307 49.46 0.52 -6.69
C GLU A 307 47.99 0.81 -6.33
N SER A 308 47.26 -0.18 -5.80
CA SER A 308 45.89 0.02 -5.33
C SER A 308 45.86 1.08 -4.22
N ILE A 309 44.98 2.06 -4.38
CA ILE A 309 44.84 3.18 -3.44
C ILE A 309 44.48 2.69 -2.03
N LYS A 310 45.06 3.32 -1.01
CA LYS A 310 44.82 3.00 0.41
C LYS A 310 44.36 4.21 1.20
N ARG A 311 45.09 5.33 1.15
CA ARG A 311 44.65 6.60 1.75
C ARG A 311 44.57 7.66 0.68
N PHE A 312 43.46 8.40 0.66
CA PHE A 312 43.23 9.44 -0.33
C PHE A 312 42.28 10.50 0.23
N GLU A 313 42.27 11.66 -0.41
CA GLU A 313 41.37 12.76 -0.11
C GLU A 313 40.46 13.01 -1.31
N ILE A 314 39.20 13.36 -1.03
CA ILE A 314 38.23 13.80 -2.03
C ILE A 314 38.12 15.32 -1.94
N TRP A 315 38.32 16.01 -3.06
CA TRP A 315 38.21 17.47 -3.17
C TRP A 315 37.17 17.85 -4.22
N GLY A 316 36.48 18.96 -4.00
CA GLY A 316 35.41 19.45 -4.87
C GLY A 316 35.59 20.91 -5.28
N SER A 317 35.13 21.23 -6.49
CA SER A 317 35.01 22.60 -7.00
C SER A 317 33.83 22.75 -7.96
N ASN A 318 33.34 23.99 -8.11
CA ASN A 318 32.42 24.37 -9.19
C ASN A 318 33.10 25.25 -10.25
N SER A 319 34.32 25.72 -9.99
CA SER A 319 35.08 26.57 -10.90
C SER A 319 36.58 26.32 -10.67
N PRO A 320 37.10 25.14 -11.09
CA PRO A 320 38.51 24.82 -10.94
C PRO A 320 39.38 25.89 -11.61
N ALA A 321 40.46 26.26 -10.93
CA ALA A 321 41.49 27.13 -11.48
C ALA A 321 42.15 26.41 -12.66
N SER A 322 42.15 27.05 -13.84
CA SER A 322 42.62 26.45 -15.08
C SER A 322 44.12 26.15 -15.09
N ASP A 323 44.88 26.75 -14.18
CA ASP A 323 46.30 26.49 -13.96
C ASP A 323 46.57 25.18 -13.18
N GLY A 324 45.51 24.52 -12.68
CA GLY A 324 45.60 23.30 -11.87
C GLY A 324 45.85 23.54 -10.38
N SER A 325 46.02 24.79 -9.96
CA SER A 325 46.29 25.14 -8.57
C SER A 325 45.16 24.74 -7.61
N TRP A 326 45.50 24.60 -6.34
CA TRP A 326 44.57 24.20 -5.27
C TRP A 326 43.65 25.34 -4.77
N ALA A 327 43.83 26.57 -5.25
CA ALA A 327 43.15 27.76 -4.71
C ALA A 327 41.62 27.73 -4.81
N SER A 328 41.08 26.95 -5.74
CA SER A 328 39.64 26.81 -6.03
C SER A 328 39.03 25.50 -5.53
N TRP A 329 39.77 24.74 -4.72
CA TRP A 329 39.40 23.40 -4.26
C TRP A 329 39.06 23.38 -2.77
N THR A 330 37.96 22.71 -2.43
CA THR A 330 37.56 22.47 -1.04
C THR A 330 37.68 20.98 -0.73
N LYS A 331 38.34 20.62 0.38
CA LYS A 331 38.41 19.23 0.82
C LYS A 331 37.03 18.79 1.30
N LEU A 332 36.54 17.68 0.77
CA LEU A 332 35.22 17.11 1.11
C LEU A 332 35.34 15.94 2.09
N ALA A 333 36.36 15.08 1.94
CA ALA A 333 36.56 13.94 2.82
C ALA A 333 38.01 13.44 2.82
N ASP A 334 38.39 12.82 3.95
CA ASP A 334 39.54 11.93 4.06
C ASP A 334 39.04 10.48 3.98
N CYS A 335 39.72 9.65 3.20
CA CYS A 335 39.31 8.28 2.94
C CYS A 335 40.44 7.30 3.21
N GLN A 336 40.10 6.18 3.86
CA GLN A 336 41.03 5.10 4.17
C GLN A 336 40.39 3.76 3.81
N SER A 337 40.98 3.09 2.83
CA SER A 337 40.62 1.72 2.47
C SER A 337 40.92 0.76 3.61
N ILE A 338 39.98 -0.13 3.87
CA ILE A 338 40.05 -1.17 4.89
C ILE A 338 40.12 -2.52 4.19
N LYS A 339 41.10 -3.32 4.60
CA LYS A 339 41.19 -4.73 4.25
C LYS A 339 40.61 -5.56 5.40
N PRO A 340 39.45 -6.23 5.22
CA PRO A 340 38.74 -6.89 6.32
C PRO A 340 39.58 -7.88 7.14
N SER A 341 40.46 -8.64 6.49
CA SER A 341 41.31 -9.62 7.19
C SER A 341 42.40 -9.00 8.07
N GLY A 342 42.77 -7.73 7.84
CA GLY A 342 43.91 -7.08 8.49
C GLY A 342 45.29 -7.66 8.13
N LEU A 343 45.36 -8.68 7.25
CA LEU A 343 46.62 -9.29 6.83
C LEU A 343 47.50 -8.30 6.04
N PRO A 344 48.83 -8.47 6.01
CA PRO A 344 49.74 -7.62 5.22
C PRO A 344 49.39 -7.56 3.72
N GLY A 345 49.84 -6.49 3.05
CA GLY A 345 49.66 -6.34 1.59
C GLY A 345 50.30 -7.50 0.82
N GLY A 346 49.58 -8.06 -0.16
CA GLY A 346 50.04 -9.19 -0.98
C GLY A 346 49.44 -10.55 -0.60
N GLU A 347 48.94 -10.72 0.63
CA GLU A 347 48.12 -11.86 1.04
C GLU A 347 46.64 -11.50 0.91
N THR A 348 45.77 -12.40 0.45
CA THR A 348 44.34 -12.07 0.28
C THR A 348 43.47 -13.26 0.65
N THR A 349 42.44 -13.03 1.47
CA THR A 349 41.44 -14.04 1.82
C THR A 349 40.23 -13.99 0.88
N ALA A 350 39.38 -15.02 0.92
CA ALA A 350 38.09 -14.97 0.20
C ALA A 350 37.21 -13.79 0.66
N GLY A 351 37.19 -13.49 1.96
CA GLY A 351 36.45 -12.35 2.50
C GLY A 351 36.97 -11.00 2.01
N ASP A 352 38.28 -10.85 1.85
CA ASP A 352 38.87 -9.65 1.25
C ASP A 352 38.46 -9.50 -0.22
N ILE A 353 38.49 -10.60 -0.98
CA ILE A 353 38.07 -10.63 -2.38
C ILE A 353 36.59 -10.22 -2.51
N ASP A 354 35.71 -10.78 -1.69
CA ASP A 354 34.27 -10.50 -1.75
C ASP A 354 33.97 -9.05 -1.34
N TYR A 355 34.67 -8.51 -0.34
CA TYR A 355 34.60 -7.10 0.03
C TYR A 355 35.06 -6.19 -1.12
N ALA A 356 36.19 -6.49 -1.76
CA ALA A 356 36.69 -5.72 -2.89
C ALA A 356 35.74 -5.76 -4.10
N LYS A 357 35.11 -6.91 -4.37
CA LYS A 357 34.08 -7.06 -5.42
C LYS A 357 32.81 -6.27 -5.11
N ALA A 358 32.40 -6.21 -3.85
CA ALA A 358 31.24 -5.40 -3.44
C ALA A 358 31.49 -3.90 -3.59
N GLY A 359 32.76 -3.48 -3.60
CA GLY A 359 33.20 -2.09 -3.67
C GLY A 359 33.19 -1.41 -2.32
N GLU A 360 34.11 -0.48 -2.11
CA GLU A 360 34.31 0.17 -0.83
C GLU A 360 33.60 1.52 -0.77
N GLU A 361 32.77 1.69 0.26
CA GLU A 361 31.93 2.88 0.45
C GLU A 361 32.55 3.85 1.47
N PHE A 362 32.61 5.11 1.07
CA PHE A 362 33.10 6.23 1.85
C PHE A 362 31.97 7.24 2.02
N LYS A 363 31.53 7.45 3.26
CA LYS A 363 30.50 8.45 3.58
C LYS A 363 31.14 9.81 3.73
N LEU A 364 30.57 10.81 3.06
CA LEU A 364 31.03 12.19 3.20
C LEU A 364 30.29 12.87 4.38
N PRO A 365 30.91 13.89 5.01
CA PRO A 365 30.29 14.59 6.13
C PRO A 365 28.95 15.26 5.76
N PRO A 366 27.98 15.32 6.69
CA PRO A 366 26.78 16.13 6.50
C PRO A 366 27.11 17.60 6.22
N GLY A 367 26.36 18.24 5.33
CA GLY A 367 26.60 19.64 4.96
C GLY A 367 27.80 19.86 4.04
N THR A 368 28.35 18.80 3.42
CA THR A 368 29.35 18.91 2.35
C THR A 368 28.88 19.90 1.28
N PRO A 369 29.70 20.90 0.89
CA PRO A 369 29.29 21.88 -0.11
C PRO A 369 29.09 21.22 -1.49
N LYS A 370 28.21 21.80 -2.31
CA LYS A 370 27.98 21.27 -3.67
C LYS A 370 29.23 21.40 -4.52
N ALA A 371 29.55 20.36 -5.28
CA ALA A 371 30.65 20.35 -6.24
C ALA A 371 30.25 19.65 -7.53
N ARG A 372 30.85 20.07 -8.65
CA ARG A 372 30.70 19.43 -9.96
C ARG A 372 31.97 18.73 -10.41
N TYR A 373 33.11 19.36 -10.17
CA TYR A 373 34.42 18.81 -10.48
C TYR A 373 34.99 18.17 -9.23
N ILE A 374 35.47 16.93 -9.37
CA ILE A 374 36.05 16.15 -8.30
C ILE A 374 37.51 15.89 -8.60
N ARG A 375 38.34 16.09 -7.59
CA ARG A 375 39.76 15.77 -7.61
C ARG A 375 40.07 14.77 -6.51
N ILE A 376 40.67 13.65 -6.88
CA ILE A 376 41.11 12.61 -5.96
C ILE A 376 42.60 12.76 -5.77
N LYS A 377 43.04 12.97 -4.52
CA LYS A 377 44.47 13.06 -4.17
C LYS A 377 44.87 11.84 -3.38
N VAL A 378 45.75 11.03 -3.92
CA VAL A 378 46.19 9.80 -3.24
C VAL A 378 47.41 10.09 -2.38
N LEU A 379 47.33 9.66 -1.12
CA LEU A 379 48.35 9.84 -0.10
C LEU A 379 49.17 8.56 0.14
N GLU A 380 48.57 7.40 -0.07
CA GLU A 380 49.20 6.09 0.16
C GLU A 380 48.55 5.01 -0.71
N THR A 381 49.35 4.09 -1.25
CA THR A 381 48.88 2.84 -1.86
C THR A 381 49.23 1.65 -0.96
N TRP A 382 48.56 0.52 -1.17
CA TRP A 382 48.78 -0.69 -0.37
C TRP A 382 50.20 -1.26 -0.45
N GLY A 383 50.93 -1.01 -1.54
CA GLY A 383 52.29 -1.50 -1.76
C GLY A 383 53.36 -0.41 -1.91
N ASN A 384 53.09 0.84 -1.52
CA ASN A 384 54.01 1.97 -1.71
C ASN A 384 54.47 2.15 -3.18
N GLY A 385 53.54 2.03 -4.11
CA GLY A 385 53.78 2.19 -5.54
C GLY A 385 54.12 3.63 -5.92
N SER A 386 54.87 3.79 -7.02
CA SER A 386 55.25 5.09 -7.59
C SER A 386 54.20 5.68 -8.55
N PHE A 387 53.06 5.02 -8.68
CA PHE A 387 51.85 5.43 -9.41
C PHE A 387 50.65 4.78 -8.72
N ILE A 388 49.42 5.06 -9.17
CA ILE A 388 48.20 4.52 -8.57
C ILE A 388 47.39 3.69 -9.56
N THR A 389 46.57 2.79 -9.02
CA THR A 389 45.51 2.10 -9.75
C THR A 389 44.16 2.15 -9.03
N MET A 390 43.09 2.28 -9.81
CA MET A 390 41.70 2.21 -9.38
C MET A 390 40.90 1.44 -10.44
N GLY A 391 39.89 0.67 -10.04
CA GLY A 391 39.05 -0.13 -10.94
C GLY A 391 37.87 0.68 -11.47
N GLU A 392 37.02 1.14 -10.57
CA GLU A 392 35.77 1.84 -10.88
C GLU A 392 35.46 2.83 -9.74
N LEU A 393 34.59 3.81 -9.97
CA LEU A 393 34.00 4.65 -8.93
C LEU A 393 32.51 4.91 -9.14
N GLY A 394 31.85 5.40 -8.10
CA GLY A 394 30.49 5.89 -8.14
C GLY A 394 30.31 7.02 -7.13
N VAL A 395 29.35 7.89 -7.39
CA VAL A 395 29.02 9.02 -6.53
C VAL A 395 27.52 9.02 -6.29
N TRP A 396 27.09 9.22 -5.05
CA TRP A 396 25.68 9.32 -4.66
C TRP A 396 25.40 10.64 -3.95
N THR A 397 24.19 11.13 -4.14
CA THR A 397 23.68 12.37 -3.55
C THR A 397 22.27 12.16 -3.02
N SER A 398 21.91 12.93 -1.99
CA SER A 398 20.52 13.10 -1.55
C SER A 398 19.84 14.30 -2.21
N ASP A 399 20.50 14.98 -3.16
CA ASP A 399 19.89 16.04 -3.95
C ASP A 399 18.85 15.46 -4.91
N LYS A 400 17.59 15.88 -4.75
CA LYS A 400 16.50 15.61 -5.69
C LYS A 400 16.76 16.29 -7.03
N ILE A 401 16.27 15.69 -8.11
CA ILE A 401 16.37 16.28 -9.45
C ILE A 401 15.29 17.36 -9.56
N GLY A 402 15.70 18.57 -9.94
CA GLY A 402 14.79 19.70 -10.10
C GLY A 402 13.61 19.39 -11.02
N LYS A 403 12.45 19.99 -10.71
CA LYS A 403 11.22 19.86 -11.49
C LYS A 403 11.31 20.50 -12.87
#